data_AF-A0A061NDC5-F1
#
_entry.id   AF-A0A061NDC5-F1
#
_cell.length_a   1.000
_cell.length_b   1.000
_cell.length_c   1.000
_cell.angle_alpha   90.00
_cell.angle_beta   90.00
_cell.angle_gamma   90.00
#
_symmetry.space_group_name_H-M   'P 1'
#
loop_
_entity.id
_entity.type
_entity.pdbx_description
1 polymer ?
#
loop_
_entity_poly.entity_id
_entity_poly.type
_entity_poly.pdbx_seq_one_letter_code
_entity_poly.pdbx_strand_id
1 'polypeptide(L)' 'MGYFEQAHNGTLFLDEIGEIPLSIQAKLLRVLQEKVVMRVGDTTTIPVNVRVISATNMDVINKVKKSSIP' A
#
# COMPACT_ATOMS: atom_id res chain seq x y z
N MET A 1 15.35 5.52 -5.12
CA MET A 1 13.95 5.78 -5.53
C MET A 1 13.10 4.61 -5.07
N GLY A 2 11.96 4.85 -4.43
CA GLY A 2 11.02 3.79 -4.05
C GLY A 2 10.10 3.37 -5.21
N TYR A 3 9.46 2.21 -5.09
CA TYR A 3 8.57 1.67 -6.13
C TYR A 3 7.40 2.59 -6.51
N PHE A 4 6.83 3.30 -5.54
CA PHE A 4 5.77 4.30 -5.80
C PHE A 4 6.26 5.51 -6.60
N GLU A 5 7.49 5.95 -6.37
CA GLU A 5 8.09 7.06 -7.13
C GLU A 5 8.37 6.60 -8.56
N GLN A 6 8.89 5.39 -8.74
CA GLN A 6 9.14 4.80 -10.06
C GLN A 6 7.85 4.56 -10.86
N ALA A 7 6.75 4.23 -10.18
CA ALA A 7 5.45 3.99 -10.80
C ALA A 7 4.61 5.27 -10.97
N HIS A 8 5.16 6.47 -10.73
CA HIS A 8 4.44 7.73 -10.90
C HIS A 8 3.91 7.90 -12.34
N ASN A 9 2.62 8.23 -12.45
CA ASN A 9 1.80 8.21 -13.68
C ASN A 9 1.70 6.83 -14.37
N GLY A 10 1.99 5.76 -13.64
CA GLY A 10 1.94 4.39 -14.11
C GLY A 10 1.09 3.50 -13.22
N THR A 11 1.41 2.20 -13.24
CA THR A 11 0.73 1.17 -12.44
C THR A 11 1.73 0.41 -11.59
N LEU A 12 1.40 0.21 -10.31
CA LEU A 12 2.14 -0.65 -9.39
C LEU A 12 1.35 -1.94 -9.16
N PHE A 13 1.94 -3.07 -9.53
CA PHE A 13 1.40 -4.39 -9.22
C PHE A 13 1.97 -4.89 -7.88
N LEU A 14 1.10 -5.33 -6.98
CA LEU A 14 1.46 -5.87 -5.67
C LEU A 14 0.97 -7.32 -5.59
N ASP A 15 1.90 -8.27 -5.61
CA ASP A 15 1.56 -9.67 -5.39
C ASP A 15 1.53 -10.00 -3.90
N GLU A 16 0.78 -11.04 -3.54
CA GLU A 16 0.66 -11.56 -2.17
C GLU A 16 0.33 -10.48 -1.11
N ILE A 17 -0.56 -9.54 -1.43
CA ILE A 17 -0.92 -8.43 -0.51
C ILE A 17 -1.56 -8.92 0.80
N GLY A 18 -1.99 -10.18 0.87
CA GLY A 18 -2.47 -10.80 2.09
C GLY A 18 -1.38 -10.99 3.15
N GLU A 19 -0.11 -11.13 2.76
CA GLU A 19 0.99 -11.49 3.68
C GLU A 19 1.73 -10.28 4.26
N ILE A 20 1.45 -9.07 3.78
CA ILE A 20 2.17 -7.88 4.27
C ILE A 20 1.81 -7.57 5.74
N PRO A 21 2.79 -7.16 6.57
CA PRO A 21 2.55 -6.79 7.96
C PRO A 21 1.56 -5.63 8.11
N LEU A 22 0.76 -5.62 9.19
CA LEU A 22 -0.24 -4.55 9.47
C LEU A 22 0.36 -3.13 9.46
N SER A 23 1.60 -2.98 9.96
CA SER A 23 2.31 -1.69 9.94
C SER A 23 2.59 -1.17 8.53
N ILE A 24 2.79 -2.07 7.56
CA ILE A 24 2.95 -1.74 6.15
C ILE A 24 1.59 -1.50 5.50
N GLN A 25 0.55 -2.27 5.86
CA GLN A 25 -0.82 -2.05 5.38
C GLN A 25 -1.32 -0.64 5.72
N ALA A 26 -1.08 -0.15 6.94
CA ALA A 26 -1.44 1.21 7.34
C ALA A 26 -0.72 2.28 6.50
N LYS A 27 0.57 2.06 6.19
CA LYS A 27 1.35 2.96 5.33
C LYS A 27 0.82 2.94 3.90
N LEU A 28 0.53 1.76 3.36
CA LEU A 28 -0.05 1.60 2.03
C LEU A 28 -1.40 2.32 1.93
N LEU A 29 -2.27 2.17 2.93
CA LEU A 29 -3.55 2.88 3.00
C LEU A 29 -3.35 4.40 2.95
N ARG A 30 -2.39 4.93 3.72
CA ARG A 30 -2.04 6.35 3.69
C ARG A 30 -1.60 6.83 2.31
N VAL A 31 -0.77 6.05 1.60
CA VAL A 31 -0.36 6.40 0.23
C VAL A 31 -1.55 6.39 -0.73
N LEU A 32 -2.46 5.41 -0.60
CA LEU A 32 -3.63 5.30 -1.46
C LEU A 32 -4.63 6.45 -1.27
N GLN A 33 -4.81 6.90 -0.02
CA GLN A 33 -5.71 8.00 0.37
C GLN A 33 -5.10 9.37 0.05
N GLU A 34 -3.90 9.64 0.57
CA GLU A 34 -3.27 10.95 0.52
C GLU A 34 -2.53 11.21 -0.80
N LYS A 35 -2.29 10.18 -1.61
CA LYS A 35 -1.50 10.27 -2.85
C LYS A 35 -0.11 10.86 -2.65
N VAL A 36 0.49 10.60 -1.49
CA VAL A 36 1.87 11.01 -1.17
C VAL A 36 2.65 9.85 -0.57
N VAL A 37 3.97 9.85 -0.77
CA VAL A 37 4.92 8.96 -0.10
C VAL A 37 5.96 9.74 0.68
N MET A 38 6.54 9.09 1.68
CA MET A 38 7.65 9.63 2.47
C MET A 38 8.75 8.58 2.48
N ARG A 39 10.00 9.00 2.23
CA ARG A 39 11.15 8.10 2.31
C ARG A 39 11.43 7.73 3.77
N VAL A 40 11.99 6.55 4.00
CA VAL A 40 12.33 6.13 5.36
C VAL A 40 13.38 7.09 5.93
N GLY A 41 13.08 7.69 7.09
CA GLY A 41 13.97 8.65 7.76
C GLY A 41 13.88 10.09 7.23
N ASP A 42 13.05 10.35 6.22
CA ASP A 42 12.79 11.69 5.70
C ASP A 42 11.54 12.29 6.38
N THR A 43 11.42 13.62 6.38
CA THR A 43 10.22 14.34 6.85
C THR A 43 9.43 14.95 5.70
N THR A 44 9.98 14.89 4.49
CA THR A 44 9.36 15.47 3.28
C THR A 44 8.41 14.46 2.63
N THR A 45 7.25 14.93 2.20
CA THR A 45 6.30 14.16 1.40
C THR A 45 6.51 14.41 -0.09
N ILE A 46 6.30 13.36 -0.89
CA ILE A 46 6.47 13.38 -2.34
C ILE A 46 5.13 12.96 -2.96
N PRO A 47 4.48 13.81 -3.78
CA PRO A 47 3.21 13.46 -4.42
C PRO A 47 3.39 12.35 -5.46
N VAL A 48 2.45 11.40 -5.47
CA VAL A 48 2.45 10.27 -6.39
C VAL A 48 1.08 10.04 -7.01
N ASN A 49 1.05 9.88 -8.32
CA ASN A 49 -0.15 9.48 -9.04
C ASN A 49 0.04 8.05 -9.56
N VAL A 50 -0.45 7.05 -8.83
CA VAL A 50 -0.19 5.64 -9.14
C VAL A 50 -1.49 4.87 -9.12
N ARG A 51 -1.74 4.08 -10.17
CA ARG A 51 -2.76 3.03 -10.16
C ARG A 51 -2.19 1.80 -9.46
N VAL A 52 -2.88 1.26 -8.47
CA VAL A 52 -2.43 0.04 -7.77
C VAL A 52 -3.32 -1.12 -8.18
N ILE A 53 -2.69 -2.24 -8.56
CA ILE A 53 -3.35 -3.52 -8.82
C ILE A 53 -2.73 -4.52 -7.86
N SER A 54 -3.54 -5.29 -7.14
CA SER A 54 -3.04 -6.28 -6.19
C SER A 54 -3.59 -7.67 -6.44
N ALA A 55 -2.76 -8.69 -6.19
CA ALA A 55 -3.14 -10.09 -6.17
C ALA A 55 -2.81 -10.71 -4.80
N THR A 56 -3.51 -11.78 -4.45
CA THR A 56 -3.26 -12.57 -3.24
C THR A 56 -3.96 -13.91 -3.36
N ASN A 57 -3.36 -14.97 -2.80
CA ASN A 57 -3.98 -16.29 -2.67
C ASN A 57 -4.88 -16.41 -1.42
N MET A 58 -4.86 -15.41 -0.53
CA MET A 58 -5.62 -15.42 0.72
C MET A 58 -7.04 -14.88 0.52
N ASP A 59 -8.01 -15.46 1.25
CA ASP A 59 -9.35 -14.89 1.36
C ASP A 59 -9.33 -13.62 2.23
N VAL A 60 -9.19 -12.48 1.57
CA VAL A 60 -9.10 -11.16 2.21
C VAL A 60 -10.37 -10.81 2.99
N ILE A 61 -11.55 -11.16 2.47
CA ILE A 61 -12.83 -10.81 3.09
C ILE A 61 -12.96 -11.53 4.45
N ASN A 62 -12.63 -12.81 4.48
CA ASN A 62 -12.63 -13.58 5.72
C ASN A 62 -11.55 -13.10 6.70
N LYS A 63 -10.37 -12.71 6.19
CA LYS A 63 -9.28 -12.18 7.02
C LYS A 63 -9.67 -10.85 7.69
N VAL A 64 -10.28 -9.93 6.94
CA VAL A 64 -10.77 -8.65 7.48
C VAL A 64 -11.83 -8.89 8.55
N LYS A 65 -12.84 -9.74 8.30
CA LYS A 65 -13.90 -10.03 9.28
C LYS A 65 -13.38 -10.59 10.61
N LYS A 66 -12.33 -11.42 10.58
CA LYS A 66 -11.71 -11.97 11.79
C LYS A 66 -10.83 -10.97 12.53
N SER A 67 -10.23 -10.02 11.80
CA SER A 67 -9.37 -8.98 12.35
C SER A 67 -10.12 -7.70 12.75
N SER A 68 -11.38 -7.55 12.35
CA SER A 68 -12.30 -6.56 12.91
C SER A 68 -12.58 -6.91 14.36
N ILE A 69 -11.82 -6.30 15.27
CA ILE A 69 -12.16 -6.25 16.68
C ILE A 69 -13.51 -5.53 16.78
N PRO A 70 -14.50 -6.08 17.51
CA PRO A 70 -15.80 -5.43 17.71
C PRO A 70 -15.69 -4.06 18.40
#